data_AF-A0A921DVL7-F1
#
_entry.id   AF-A0A921DVL7-F1
#
_cell.length_a   1.000
_cell.length_b   1.000
_cell.length_c   1.000
_cell.angle_alpha   90.00
_cell.angle_beta   90.00
_cell.angle_gamma   90.00
#
_symmetry.space_group_name_H-M   'P 1'
#
loop_
_entity.id
_entity.type
_entity.pdbx_description
1 polymer ?
#
loop_
_entity_poly.entity_id
_entity_poly.type
_entity_poly.pdbx_seq_one_letter_code
_entity_poly.pdbx_strand_id
1 'polypeptide(L)'
;MKDFWKNYRSTLLILVGLILGGTAGAVWGTKVDVVKPLGDLFLNLMYMILIPLVFFSISSSIGSMTEVKRLGKILSATLGVFLGTALVSAILGYICVLVFKPIQGIDMSSVKNMMGTVKGASSSSSSPLAQIVATFTVDDFSKVLSKSNMLSLIVVSVLVGIATSASGKAAEPFTKVLAAGNVVTMRIVKYIMYYAPIGLGCFFATVIGNLGAEMVGSYLRTLVIYIGYTAFYFFIVMSCYAYIAGGRLGFRKLWQNISIPAITAV
;
A
#
# COMPACT_ATOMS: atom_id res chain seq x y z
N MET A 1 19.84 -23.66 -8.78
CA MET A 1 19.62 -23.47 -7.31
C MET A 1 20.33 -22.26 -6.72
N LYS A 2 21.58 -21.93 -7.12
CA LYS A 2 22.30 -20.74 -6.59
C LYS A 2 21.63 -19.39 -6.92
N ASP A 3 21.00 -19.27 -8.10
CA ASP A 3 20.29 -18.04 -8.49
C ASP A 3 18.95 -17.82 -7.76
N PHE A 4 18.28 -18.91 -7.40
CA PHE A 4 17.05 -18.85 -6.59
C PHE A 4 17.34 -18.28 -5.20
N TRP A 5 18.38 -18.79 -4.52
CA TRP A 5 18.76 -18.26 -3.21
C TRP A 5 19.15 -16.79 -3.32
N LYS A 6 19.92 -16.39 -4.34
CA LYS A 6 20.38 -15.00 -4.48
C LYS A 6 19.23 -14.01 -4.70
N ASN A 7 18.18 -14.40 -5.43
CA ASN A 7 17.01 -13.55 -5.69
C ASN A 7 16.01 -13.52 -4.52
N TYR A 8 15.79 -14.63 -3.82
CA TYR A 8 14.79 -14.71 -2.74
C TYR A 8 15.36 -14.51 -1.33
N ARG A 9 16.68 -14.34 -1.18
CA ARG A 9 17.32 -14.16 0.14
C ARG A 9 16.69 -13.04 0.97
N SER A 10 16.40 -11.90 0.35
CA SER A 10 15.81 -10.75 1.06
C SER A 10 14.41 -11.07 1.58
N THR A 11 13.56 -11.63 0.72
CA THR A 11 12.18 -12.02 1.08
C THR A 11 12.17 -13.11 2.15
N LEU A 12 13.04 -14.11 2.03
CA LEU A 12 13.18 -15.18 3.01
C LEU A 12 13.67 -14.65 4.37
N LEU A 13 14.62 -13.70 4.39
CA LEU A 13 15.09 -13.08 5.63
C LEU A 13 13.99 -12.28 6.33
N ILE A 14 13.13 -11.59 5.56
CA ILE A 14 11.97 -10.87 6.12
C ILE A 14 10.96 -11.86 6.71
N LEU A 15 10.64 -12.93 5.99
CA LEU A 15 9.74 -14.00 6.47
C LEU A 15 10.26 -14.65 7.76
N VAL A 16 11.55 -14.98 7.81
CA VAL A 16 12.19 -15.52 9.01
C VAL A 16 12.14 -14.51 10.16
N GLY A 17 12.44 -13.23 9.90
CA GLY A 17 12.34 -12.16 10.89
C GLY A 17 10.93 -12.00 11.45
N LEU A 18 9.91 -12.11 10.59
CA LEU A 18 8.50 -12.04 10.97
C LEU A 18 8.07 -13.24 11.83
N ILE A 19 8.48 -14.46 11.47
CA ILE A 19 8.17 -15.66 12.25
C ILE A 19 8.90 -15.65 13.60
N LEU A 20 10.18 -15.31 13.61
CA LEU A 20 10.97 -15.21 14.85
C LEU A 20 10.44 -14.10 15.75
N GLY A 21 10.11 -12.94 15.18
CA GLY A 21 9.49 -11.84 15.90
C GLY A 21 8.15 -12.24 16.49
N GLY A 22 7.27 -12.84 15.70
CA GLY A 22 5.95 -13.24 16.18
C GLY A 22 5.98 -14.33 17.24
N THR A 23 6.85 -15.33 17.10
CA THR A 23 7.05 -16.37 18.13
C THR A 23 7.65 -15.78 19.41
N ALA A 24 8.61 -14.86 19.31
CA ALA A 24 9.15 -14.16 20.47
C ALA A 24 8.08 -13.32 21.18
N GLY A 25 7.24 -12.60 20.42
CA GLY A 25 6.07 -11.88 20.94
C GLY A 25 5.11 -12.79 21.71
N ALA A 26 4.79 -13.96 21.16
CA ALA A 26 3.88 -14.91 21.78
C ALA A 26 4.43 -15.53 23.08
N VAL A 27 5.73 -15.79 23.16
CA VAL A 27 6.36 -16.44 24.33
C VAL A 27 6.68 -15.44 25.44
N TRP A 28 7.21 -14.26 25.10
CA TRP A 28 7.68 -13.27 26.09
C TRP A 28 6.65 -12.18 26.42
N GLY A 29 5.56 -12.05 25.66
CA GLY A 29 4.48 -11.10 25.93
C GLY A 29 4.98 -9.65 25.96
N THR A 30 4.57 -8.88 26.97
CA THR A 30 4.89 -7.45 27.12
C THR A 30 6.38 -7.17 27.37
N LYS A 31 7.19 -8.17 27.75
CA LYS A 31 8.65 -8.00 27.92
C LYS A 31 9.38 -7.67 26.61
N VAL A 32 8.72 -7.86 25.48
CA VAL A 32 9.24 -7.59 24.14
C VAL A 32 9.26 -6.09 23.82
N ASP A 33 8.63 -5.23 24.63
CA ASP A 33 8.67 -3.77 24.42
C ASP A 33 10.08 -3.16 24.42
N VAL A 34 11.08 -3.87 24.98
CA VAL A 34 12.49 -3.46 24.90
C VAL A 34 12.99 -3.35 23.46
N VAL A 35 12.45 -4.16 22.53
CA VAL A 35 12.83 -4.11 21.11
C VAL A 35 11.97 -3.14 20.28
N LYS A 36 10.95 -2.51 20.89
CA LYS A 36 10.05 -1.56 20.20
C LYS A 36 10.76 -0.42 19.48
N PRO A 37 11.80 0.23 20.05
CA PRO A 37 12.50 1.32 19.37
C PRO A 37 13.10 0.91 18.02
N LEU A 38 13.50 -0.37 17.87
CA LEU A 38 14.06 -0.88 16.62
C LEU A 38 12.99 -1.01 15.52
N GLY A 39 11.76 -1.37 15.90
CA GLY A 39 10.61 -1.41 14.99
C GLY A 39 10.10 -0.02 14.63
N ASP A 40 9.99 0.88 15.61
CA ASP A 40 9.57 2.27 15.41
C ASP A 40 10.55 3.02 14.51
N LEU A 41 11.87 2.80 14.66
CA LEU A 41 12.88 3.34 13.77
C LEU A 41 12.62 2.94 12.31
N PHE A 42 12.33 1.67 12.05
CA PHE A 42 12.02 1.18 10.71
C PHE A 42 10.76 1.84 10.13
N LEU A 43 9.68 1.92 10.92
CA LEU A 43 8.44 2.56 10.48
C LEU A 43 8.63 4.05 10.21
N ASN A 44 9.38 4.76 11.05
CA ASN A 44 9.66 6.18 10.86
C ASN A 44 10.48 6.42 9.58
N LEU A 45 11.47 5.58 9.30
CA LEU A 45 12.23 5.62 8.03
C LEU A 45 11.30 5.36 6.82
N MET A 46 10.39 4.39 6.92
CA MET A 46 9.40 4.11 5.88
C MET A 46 8.44 5.28 5.64
N TYR A 47 7.97 5.95 6.71
CA TYR A 47 7.10 7.12 6.58
C TYR A 47 7.83 8.34 6.01
N MET A 48 9.11 8.54 6.37
CA MET A 48 9.92 9.64 5.86
C MET A 48 10.18 9.51 4.36
N ILE A 49 10.48 8.30 3.87
CA ILE A 49 10.78 8.08 2.44
C ILE A 49 9.53 8.07 1.56
N LEU A 50 8.35 7.85 2.14
CA LEU A 50 7.10 7.73 1.39
C LEU A 50 6.79 9.00 0.60
N ILE A 51 6.92 10.18 1.21
CA ILE A 51 6.59 11.46 0.58
C ILE A 51 7.44 11.74 -0.66
N PRO A 52 8.80 11.75 -0.58
CA PRO A 52 9.62 11.96 -1.76
C PRO A 52 9.46 10.84 -2.80
N LEU A 53 9.22 9.60 -2.37
CA LEU A 53 8.99 8.48 -3.28
C LEU A 53 7.74 8.71 -4.14
N VAL A 54 6.62 9.01 -3.49
CA VAL A 54 5.36 9.30 -4.19
C VAL A 54 5.53 10.50 -5.12
N PHE A 55 6.13 11.58 -4.64
CA PHE A 55 6.33 12.80 -5.42
C PHE A 55 7.18 12.58 -6.66
N PHE A 56 8.41 12.08 -6.50
CA PHE A 56 9.33 11.88 -7.62
C PHE A 56 8.86 10.76 -8.54
N SER A 57 8.31 9.67 -8.01
CA SER A 57 7.85 8.54 -8.84
C SER A 57 6.68 8.95 -9.72
N ILE A 58 5.64 9.60 -9.18
CA ILE A 58 4.45 9.99 -9.96
C ILE A 58 4.80 11.13 -10.93
N SER A 59 5.47 12.18 -10.43
CA SER A 59 5.81 13.35 -11.25
C SER A 59 6.76 12.98 -12.41
N SER A 60 7.77 12.14 -12.18
CA SER A 60 8.68 11.69 -13.25
C SER A 60 7.99 10.76 -14.26
N SER A 61 7.13 9.85 -13.78
CA SER A 61 6.39 8.94 -14.66
C SER A 61 5.50 9.70 -15.63
N ILE A 62 4.76 10.70 -15.14
CA ILE A 62 3.85 11.51 -15.97
C ILE A 62 4.63 12.53 -16.81
N GLY A 63 5.63 13.20 -16.22
CA GLY A 63 6.44 14.21 -16.92
C GLY A 63 7.29 13.67 -18.07
N SER A 64 7.54 12.37 -18.11
CA SER A 64 8.25 11.70 -19.22
C SER A 64 7.37 11.43 -20.45
N MET A 65 6.05 11.59 -20.35
CA MET A 65 5.14 11.37 -21.48
C MET A 65 5.07 12.61 -22.37
N THR A 66 5.23 12.41 -23.68
CA THR A 66 5.29 13.50 -24.68
C THR A 66 3.90 13.97 -25.15
N GLU A 67 2.87 13.15 -24.98
CA GLU A 67 1.53 13.36 -25.56
C GLU A 67 0.46 13.48 -24.45
N VAL A 68 0.13 14.72 -24.06
CA VAL A 68 -0.86 15.01 -23.00
C VAL A 68 -2.26 14.46 -23.33
N LYS A 69 -2.67 14.49 -24.60
CA LYS A 69 -3.97 13.92 -25.06
C LYS A 69 -4.02 12.41 -24.85
N ARG A 70 -2.93 11.71 -25.17
CA ARG A 70 -2.82 10.26 -24.95
C ARG A 70 -2.80 9.93 -23.46
N LEU A 71 -2.09 10.73 -22.66
CA LEU A 71 -2.07 10.61 -21.20
C LEU A 71 -3.48 10.71 -20.60
N GLY A 72 -4.27 11.72 -20.98
CA GLY A 72 -5.63 11.89 -20.48
C GLY A 72 -6.53 10.68 -20.76
N LYS A 73 -6.43 10.08 -21.96
CA LYS A 73 -7.18 8.87 -22.33
C LYS A 73 -6.74 7.64 -21.55
N ILE A 74 -5.43 7.49 -21.30
CA ILE A 74 -4.90 6.39 -20.50
C ILE A 74 -5.34 6.54 -19.04
N LEU A 75 -5.20 7.74 -18.47
CA LEU A 75 -5.61 8.05 -17.09
C LEU A 75 -7.11 7.84 -16.89
N SER A 76 -7.95 8.34 -17.80
CA SER A 76 -9.41 8.18 -17.66
C SER A 76 -9.85 6.72 -17.79
N ALA A 77 -9.30 5.96 -18.74
CA ALA A 77 -9.58 4.54 -18.87
C ALA A 77 -9.11 3.76 -17.63
N THR A 78 -7.92 4.06 -17.12
CA THR A 78 -7.35 3.41 -15.92
C THR A 78 -8.16 3.74 -14.67
N LEU A 79 -8.55 5.01 -14.49
CA LEU A 79 -9.40 5.44 -13.38
C LEU A 79 -10.78 4.78 -13.43
N GLY A 80 -11.39 4.68 -14.61
CA GLY A 80 -12.67 3.99 -14.79
C GLY A 80 -12.60 2.52 -14.37
N VAL A 81 -11.55 1.81 -14.82
CA VAL A 81 -11.31 0.41 -14.41
C VAL A 81 -11.02 0.30 -12.92
N PHE A 82 -10.19 1.20 -12.37
CA PHE A 82 -9.80 1.18 -10.97
C PHE A 82 -10.99 1.43 -10.04
N LEU A 83 -11.82 2.44 -10.33
CA LEU A 83 -13.04 2.72 -9.57
C LEU A 83 -14.05 1.57 -9.69
N GLY A 84 -14.24 1.03 -10.90
CA GLY A 84 -15.14 -0.10 -11.11
C GLY A 84 -14.72 -1.34 -10.32
N THR A 85 -13.45 -1.73 -10.42
CA THR A 85 -12.91 -2.90 -9.71
C THR A 85 -12.84 -2.68 -8.19
N ALA A 86 -12.53 -1.46 -7.73
CA ALA A 86 -12.55 -1.09 -6.33
C ALA A 86 -13.96 -1.15 -5.74
N LEU A 87 -14.99 -0.67 -6.44
CA LEU A 87 -16.38 -0.76 -5.99
C LEU A 87 -16.83 -2.23 -5.88
N VAL A 88 -16.53 -3.05 -6.88
CA VAL A 88 -16.83 -4.49 -6.84
C VAL A 88 -16.11 -5.16 -5.66
N SER A 89 -14.83 -4.82 -5.44
CA SER A 89 -14.06 -5.33 -4.29
C SER A 89 -14.63 -4.87 -2.95
N ALA A 90 -15.07 -3.62 -2.84
CA ALA A 90 -15.65 -3.08 -1.62
C ALA A 90 -16.96 -3.79 -1.27
N ILE A 91 -17.84 -4.01 -2.26
CA ILE A 91 -19.12 -4.71 -2.07
C ILE A 91 -18.89 -6.17 -1.68
N LEU A 92 -18.04 -6.90 -2.42
CA LEU A 92 -17.74 -8.30 -2.11
C LEU A 92 -17.04 -8.46 -0.76
N GLY A 93 -16.11 -7.57 -0.43
CA GLY A 93 -15.43 -7.55 0.87
C GLY A 93 -16.42 -7.28 2.01
N TYR A 94 -17.34 -6.33 1.83
CA TYR A 94 -18.39 -6.05 2.81
C TYR A 94 -19.30 -7.27 3.04
N ILE A 95 -19.73 -7.94 1.97
CA ILE A 95 -20.51 -9.18 2.06
C ILE A 95 -19.72 -10.27 2.81
N CYS A 96 -18.43 -10.44 2.53
CA CYS A 96 -17.59 -11.42 3.22
C CYS A 96 -17.51 -11.15 4.74
N VAL A 97 -17.36 -9.88 5.14
CA VAL A 97 -17.34 -9.50 6.56
C VAL A 97 -18.69 -9.80 7.24
N LEU A 98 -19.81 -9.55 6.55
CA LEU A 98 -21.15 -9.84 7.08
C LEU A 98 -21.39 -11.35 7.27
N VAL A 99 -20.88 -12.18 6.36
CA VAL A 99 -21.05 -13.65 6.39
C VAL A 99 -20.14 -14.29 7.45
N PHE A 100 -18.84 -13.98 7.42
CA PHE A 100 -17.86 -14.68 8.25
C PHE A 100 -17.67 -14.08 9.64
N LYS A 101 -18.13 -12.83 9.86
CA LYS A 101 -18.06 -12.07 11.12
C LYS A 101 -16.74 -12.28 11.87
N PRO A 102 -15.62 -11.80 11.34
CA PRO A 102 -14.28 -12.14 11.81
C PRO A 102 -13.98 -11.75 13.27
N ILE A 103 -14.73 -10.80 13.83
CA ILE A 103 -14.49 -10.15 15.13
C ILE A 103 -15.51 -10.60 16.21
N GLN A 104 -16.25 -11.69 15.98
CA GLN A 104 -17.16 -12.21 17.01
C GLN A 104 -16.38 -12.63 18.27
N GLY A 105 -16.55 -11.89 19.37
CA GLY A 105 -15.96 -12.19 20.68
C GLY A 105 -14.85 -11.25 21.17
N ILE A 106 -14.48 -10.20 20.42
CA ILE A 106 -13.48 -9.21 20.86
C ILE A 106 -14.17 -7.99 21.49
N ASP A 107 -13.64 -7.53 22.63
CA ASP A 107 -14.00 -6.25 23.23
C ASP A 107 -13.57 -5.09 22.31
N MET A 108 -14.55 -4.46 21.66
CA MET A 108 -14.36 -3.35 20.71
C MET A 108 -13.63 -2.16 21.33
N SER A 109 -13.62 -2.07 22.65
CA SER A 109 -12.92 -1.04 23.42
C SER A 109 -11.39 -1.10 23.21
N SER A 110 -10.82 -2.31 23.15
CA SER A 110 -9.37 -2.53 22.97
C SER A 110 -8.92 -2.21 21.53
N VAL A 111 -9.77 -2.49 20.54
CA VAL A 111 -9.50 -2.19 19.11
C VAL A 111 -9.55 -0.68 18.84
N LYS A 112 -10.51 0.03 19.45
CA LYS A 112 -10.66 1.48 19.29
C LYS A 112 -9.50 2.27 19.91
N ASN A 113 -8.94 1.78 21.02
CA ASN A 113 -7.80 2.40 21.68
C ASN A 113 -6.48 2.22 20.89
N MET A 114 -6.35 1.14 20.11
CA MET A 114 -5.14 0.82 19.35
C MET A 114 -5.19 1.34 17.90
N MET A 115 -6.38 1.47 17.31
CA MET A 115 -6.62 2.15 16.03
C MET A 115 -6.59 3.69 16.19
N GLY A 116 -5.61 4.16 16.97
CA GLY A 116 -5.43 5.54 17.43
C GLY A 116 -5.99 6.51 16.42
N THR A 117 -7.05 7.21 16.84
CA THR A 117 -7.91 8.12 16.07
C THR A 117 -7.40 8.29 14.66
N VAL A 118 -7.88 7.47 13.72
CA VAL A 118 -7.72 7.74 12.29
C VAL A 118 -8.42 9.08 12.06
N LYS A 119 -7.67 10.18 12.22
CA LYS A 119 -8.03 11.56 11.93
C LYS A 119 -8.17 11.78 10.41
N GLY A 120 -8.62 10.76 9.68
CA GLY A 120 -9.11 10.84 8.31
C GLY A 120 -10.63 10.92 8.25
N ALA A 121 -11.31 10.52 9.34
CA ALA A 121 -12.73 10.78 9.55
C ALA A 121 -12.85 11.78 10.70
N SER A 122 -12.34 13.00 10.50
CA SER A 122 -12.84 14.13 11.29
C SER A 122 -14.35 14.12 11.12
N SER A 123 -15.03 13.73 12.19
CA SER A 123 -16.47 13.87 12.38
C SER A 123 -16.78 15.36 12.58
N SER A 124 -16.32 16.19 11.64
CA SER A 124 -16.77 17.55 11.48
C SER A 124 -17.98 17.49 10.56
N SER A 125 -19.05 18.14 10.99
CA SER A 125 -20.32 18.37 10.28
C SER A 125 -20.14 19.13 8.95
N SER A 126 -19.33 18.59 8.04
CA SER A 126 -19.09 19.11 6.70
C SER A 126 -19.88 18.28 5.70
N SER A 127 -20.60 18.96 4.79
CA SER A 127 -21.27 18.35 3.64
C SER A 127 -20.39 17.27 2.97
N PRO A 128 -20.95 16.14 2.48
CA PRO A 128 -20.17 15.09 1.80
C PRO A 128 -19.25 15.63 0.70
N LEU A 129 -19.67 16.70 0.02
CA LEU A 129 -18.89 17.42 -0.98
C LEU A 129 -17.66 18.12 -0.38
N ALA A 130 -17.81 18.76 0.78
CA ALA A 130 -16.71 19.43 1.47
C ALA A 130 -15.67 18.42 2.00
N GLN A 131 -16.11 17.24 2.43
CA GLN A 131 -15.19 16.16 2.81
C GLN A 131 -14.40 15.63 1.61
N ILE A 132 -15.03 15.52 0.44
CA ILE A 132 -14.34 15.18 -0.80
C ILE A 132 -13.26 16.22 -1.10
N VAL A 133 -13.61 17.51 -1.11
CA VAL A 133 -12.64 18.60 -1.38
C VAL A 133 -11.47 18.57 -0.39
N ALA A 134 -11.74 18.42 0.91
CA ALA A 134 -10.72 18.34 1.95
C ALA A 134 -9.85 17.06 1.86
N THR A 135 -10.32 16.01 1.19
CA THR A 135 -9.54 14.78 0.96
C THR A 135 -8.58 14.95 -0.22
N PHE A 136 -9.01 15.66 -1.27
CA PHE A 136 -8.20 15.87 -2.49
C PHE A 136 -7.27 17.08 -2.41
N THR A 137 -7.58 18.06 -1.56
CA THR A 137 -6.84 19.33 -1.47
C THR A 137 -6.51 19.69 -0.03
N VAL A 138 -5.54 20.57 0.15
CA VAL A 138 -5.14 21.15 1.44
C VAL A 138 -5.03 22.65 1.29
N ASP A 139 -5.38 23.36 2.37
CA ASP A 139 -5.41 24.83 2.37
C ASP A 139 -4.01 25.45 2.27
N ASP A 140 -2.96 24.69 2.64
CA ASP A 140 -1.56 25.15 2.62
C ASP A 140 -0.63 24.13 1.97
N PHE A 141 0.36 24.62 1.22
CA PHE A 141 1.33 23.77 0.54
C PHE A 141 2.19 22.92 1.51
N SER A 142 2.51 23.44 2.68
CA SER A 142 3.27 22.69 3.71
C SER A 142 2.54 21.44 4.18
N LYS A 143 1.20 21.47 4.20
CA LYS A 143 0.35 20.33 4.58
C LYS A 143 0.36 19.23 3.52
N VAL A 144 0.72 19.54 2.26
CA VAL A 144 0.88 18.54 1.18
C VAL A 144 2.00 17.56 1.52
N LEU A 145 3.06 18.04 2.18
CA LEU A 145 4.20 17.21 2.60
C LEU A 145 3.94 16.44 3.90
N SER A 146 2.70 16.39 4.37
CA SER A 146 2.32 15.59 5.54
C SER A 146 1.90 14.19 5.14
N LYS A 147 2.36 13.19 5.92
CA LYS A 147 1.88 11.79 5.86
C LYS A 147 0.35 11.70 5.90
N SER A 148 -0.31 12.60 6.64
CA SER A 148 -1.77 12.56 6.81
C SER A 148 -2.53 12.96 5.54
N ASN A 149 -1.89 13.66 4.60
CA ASN A 149 -2.52 14.18 3.38
C ASN A 149 -1.93 13.52 2.11
N MET A 150 -1.67 12.22 2.16
CA MET A 150 -1.08 11.46 1.04
C MET A 150 -1.87 11.61 -0.27
N LEU A 151 -3.20 11.68 -0.22
CA LEU A 151 -4.00 11.85 -1.44
C LEU A 151 -3.75 13.22 -2.07
N SER A 152 -3.67 14.29 -1.27
CA SER A 152 -3.35 15.62 -1.76
C SER A 152 -1.93 15.68 -2.36
N LEU A 153 -0.95 14.99 -1.75
CA LEU A 153 0.40 14.84 -2.33
C LEU A 153 0.36 14.17 -3.71
N ILE A 154 -0.44 13.11 -3.87
CA ILE A 154 -0.63 12.43 -5.15
C ILE A 154 -1.21 13.40 -6.19
N VAL A 155 -2.26 14.15 -5.84
CA VAL A 155 -2.89 15.14 -6.75
C VAL A 155 -1.86 16.19 -7.21
N VAL A 156 -1.11 16.77 -6.27
CA VAL A 156 -0.07 17.77 -6.60
C VAL A 156 1.02 17.15 -7.48
N SER A 157 1.45 15.92 -7.19
CA SER A 157 2.47 15.22 -7.99
C SER A 157 1.99 14.95 -9.43
N VAL A 158 0.71 14.61 -9.59
CA VAL A 158 0.08 14.45 -10.92
C VAL A 158 0.05 15.79 -11.66
N LEU A 159 -0.37 16.86 -11.00
CA LEU A 159 -0.40 18.20 -11.61
C LEU A 159 0.99 18.68 -12.02
N VAL A 160 2.00 18.48 -11.17
CA VAL A 160 3.41 18.79 -11.48
C VAL A 160 3.90 17.97 -12.68
N GLY A 161 3.58 16.68 -12.74
CA GLY A 161 3.92 15.83 -13.88
C GLY A 161 3.24 16.28 -15.18
N ILE A 162 1.95 16.61 -15.14
CA ILE A 162 1.21 17.12 -16.31
C ILE A 162 1.77 18.47 -16.76
N ALA A 163 2.03 19.40 -15.84
CA ALA A 163 2.61 20.70 -16.16
C ALA A 163 4.00 20.56 -16.80
N THR A 164 4.84 19.69 -16.23
CA THR A 164 6.18 19.37 -16.77
C THR A 164 6.09 18.83 -18.20
N SER A 165 5.16 17.89 -18.45
CA SER A 165 4.92 17.32 -19.79
C SER A 165 4.40 18.38 -20.77
N ALA A 166 3.44 19.22 -20.35
CA ALA A 166 2.83 20.26 -21.17
C ALA A 166 3.79 21.41 -21.51
N SER A 167 4.78 21.68 -20.68
CA SER A 167 5.82 22.70 -20.92
C SER A 167 6.88 22.31 -21.96
N GLY A 168 6.86 21.06 -22.45
CA GLY A 168 7.72 20.62 -23.56
C GLY A 168 9.21 20.81 -23.30
N LYS A 169 9.94 21.35 -24.30
CA LYS A 169 11.42 21.49 -24.24
C LYS A 169 11.91 22.38 -23.10
N ALA A 170 11.12 23.37 -22.67
CA ALA A 170 11.50 24.27 -21.58
C ALA A 170 11.64 23.55 -20.22
N ALA A 171 10.92 22.45 -20.04
CA ALA A 171 10.93 21.67 -18.80
C ALA A 171 11.91 20.48 -18.82
N GLU A 172 12.66 20.27 -19.91
CA GLU A 172 13.65 19.18 -20.02
C GLU A 172 14.63 19.08 -18.83
N PRO A 173 15.25 20.17 -18.32
CA PRO A 173 16.12 20.07 -17.14
C PRO A 173 15.34 19.62 -15.90
N PHE A 174 14.09 20.06 -15.74
CA PHE A 174 13.25 19.67 -14.62
C PHE A 174 12.83 18.20 -14.69
N THR A 175 12.49 17.70 -15.89
CA THR A 175 12.20 16.27 -16.11
C THR A 175 13.39 15.39 -15.74
N LYS A 176 14.62 15.82 -16.06
CA LYS A 176 15.86 15.11 -15.65
C LYS A 176 16.04 15.09 -14.13
N VAL A 177 15.74 16.20 -13.45
CA VAL A 177 15.76 16.26 -11.97
C VAL A 177 14.72 15.31 -11.37
N LEU A 178 13.49 15.29 -11.89
CA LEU A 178 12.45 14.38 -11.41
C LEU A 178 12.84 12.91 -11.58
N ALA A 179 13.41 12.56 -12.74
CA ALA A 179 13.89 11.21 -13.01
C ALA A 179 15.06 10.81 -12.10
N ALA A 180 16.06 11.68 -11.94
CA ALA A 180 17.19 11.45 -11.03
C ALA A 180 16.72 11.32 -9.57
N GLY A 181 15.79 12.18 -9.15
CA GLY A 181 15.16 12.12 -7.83
C GLY A 181 14.47 10.79 -7.58
N ASN A 182 13.74 10.25 -8.57
CA ASN A 182 13.11 8.94 -8.47
C ASN A 182 14.16 7.83 -8.29
N VAL A 183 15.23 7.83 -9.08
CA VAL A 183 16.33 6.85 -8.97
C VAL A 183 17.02 6.92 -7.61
N VAL A 184 17.33 8.12 -7.12
CA VAL A 184 17.95 8.32 -5.79
C VAL A 184 17.02 7.84 -4.69
N THR A 185 15.73 8.17 -4.77
CA THR A 185 14.73 7.77 -3.78
C THR A 185 14.56 6.25 -3.74
N MET A 186 14.54 5.59 -4.89
CA MET A 186 14.54 4.11 -4.98
C MET A 186 15.78 3.47 -4.35
N ARG A 187 16.96 4.11 -4.46
CA ARG A 187 18.16 3.63 -3.75
C ARG A 187 18.05 3.77 -2.24
N ILE A 188 17.48 4.87 -1.75
CA ILE A 188 17.23 5.05 -0.32
C ILE A 188 16.26 3.97 0.20
N VAL A 189 15.17 3.69 -0.54
CA VAL A 189 14.26 2.57 -0.22
C VAL A 189 15.03 1.27 -0.10
N LYS A 190 15.95 0.98 -1.03
CA LYS A 190 16.79 -0.23 -0.95
C LYS A 190 17.66 -0.28 0.31
N TYR A 191 18.21 0.86 0.75
CA TYR A 191 18.98 0.92 1.99
C TYR A 191 18.13 0.64 3.23
N ILE A 192 16.92 1.23 3.28
CA ILE A 192 15.96 0.97 4.37
C ILE A 192 15.53 -0.50 4.37
N MET A 193 15.36 -1.12 3.20
CA MET A 193 14.99 -2.53 3.07
C MET A 193 16.05 -3.51 3.59
N TYR A 194 17.33 -3.14 3.65
CA TYR A 194 18.33 -3.99 4.33
C TYR A 194 18.08 -4.10 5.83
N TYR A 195 17.48 -3.08 6.46
CA TYR A 195 17.11 -3.09 7.86
C TYR A 195 15.73 -3.74 8.11
N ALA A 196 14.93 -3.93 7.07
CA ALA A 196 13.56 -4.46 7.17
C ALA A 196 13.43 -5.79 7.95
N PRO A 197 14.32 -6.80 7.81
CA PRO A 197 14.18 -8.05 8.56
C PRO A 197 14.19 -7.84 10.08
N ILE A 198 15.05 -6.92 10.56
CA ILE A 198 15.19 -6.60 11.99
C ILE A 198 14.02 -5.72 12.44
N GLY A 199 13.73 -4.66 11.67
CA GLY A 199 12.65 -3.72 11.99
C GLY A 199 11.27 -4.38 12.02
N LEU A 200 10.94 -5.16 11.00
CA LEU A 200 9.68 -5.91 10.94
C LEU A 200 9.62 -7.00 12.01
N GLY A 201 10.71 -7.72 12.26
CA GLY A 201 10.76 -8.71 13.34
C GLY A 201 10.43 -8.09 14.70
N CYS A 202 11.10 -6.99 15.07
CA CYS A 202 10.84 -6.28 16.33
C CYS A 202 9.44 -5.66 16.38
N PHE A 203 8.94 -5.14 15.26
CA PHE A 203 7.58 -4.61 15.15
C PHE A 203 6.53 -5.70 15.39
N PHE A 204 6.60 -6.83 14.68
CA PHE A 204 5.65 -7.92 14.86
C PHE A 204 5.77 -8.57 16.25
N ALA A 205 6.97 -8.61 16.83
CA ALA A 205 7.18 -9.10 18.18
C ALA A 205 6.45 -8.25 19.23
N THR A 206 6.51 -6.92 19.12
CA THR A 206 5.80 -6.02 20.04
C THR A 206 4.30 -5.98 19.80
N VAL A 207 3.87 -6.04 18.54
CA VAL A 207 2.44 -6.14 18.17
C VAL A 207 1.83 -7.41 18.78
N ILE A 208 2.44 -8.57 18.58
CA ILE A 208 1.94 -9.84 19.11
C ILE A 208 2.06 -9.91 20.64
N GLY A 209 3.17 -9.41 21.21
CA GLY A 209 3.40 -9.39 22.65
C GLY A 209 2.39 -8.51 23.41
N ASN A 210 1.95 -7.40 22.82
CA ASN A 210 0.97 -6.49 23.42
C ASN A 210 -0.50 -6.89 23.14
N LEU A 211 -0.76 -7.52 22.00
CA LEU A 211 -2.10 -8.03 21.66
C LEU A 211 -2.47 -9.28 22.48
N GLY A 212 -1.48 -10.04 22.97
CA GLY A 212 -1.72 -11.23 23.79
C GLY A 212 -2.28 -12.42 22.98
N ALA A 213 -2.22 -13.62 23.57
CA ALA A 213 -2.62 -14.87 22.90
C ALA A 213 -4.11 -14.91 22.48
N GLU A 214 -5.00 -14.20 23.18
CA GLU A 214 -6.43 -14.15 22.86
C GLU A 214 -6.73 -13.38 21.57
N MET A 215 -6.02 -12.28 21.31
CA MET A 215 -6.18 -11.54 20.06
C MET A 215 -5.55 -12.29 18.89
N VAL A 216 -4.48 -13.07 19.12
CA VAL A 216 -3.87 -13.90 18.06
C VAL A 216 -4.91 -14.82 17.43
N GLY A 217 -5.78 -15.48 18.21
CA GLY A 217 -6.82 -16.36 17.66
C GLY A 217 -7.80 -15.65 16.71
N SER A 218 -8.28 -14.47 17.10
CA SER A 218 -9.23 -13.68 16.30
C SER A 218 -8.58 -13.01 15.10
N TYR A 219 -7.34 -12.53 15.24
CA TYR A 219 -6.54 -12.02 14.12
C TYR A 219 -6.21 -13.13 13.13
N LEU A 220 -5.87 -14.34 13.61
CA LEU A 220 -5.60 -15.48 12.76
C LEU A 220 -6.85 -15.90 11.98
N ARG A 221 -8.03 -15.90 12.63
CA ARG A 221 -9.31 -16.13 11.95
C ARG A 221 -9.57 -15.09 10.86
N THR A 222 -9.32 -13.82 11.16
CA THR A 222 -9.45 -12.71 10.19
C THR A 222 -8.48 -12.88 9.02
N LEU A 223 -7.24 -13.28 9.30
CA LEU A 223 -6.19 -13.52 8.32
C LEU A 223 -6.57 -14.67 7.37
N VAL A 224 -7.08 -15.78 7.91
CA VAL A 224 -7.55 -16.93 7.10
C VAL A 224 -8.71 -16.52 6.18
N ILE A 225 -9.70 -15.78 6.70
CA ILE A 225 -10.81 -15.25 5.88
C ILE A 225 -10.29 -14.31 4.80
N TYR A 226 -9.33 -13.44 5.13
CA TYR A 226 -8.73 -12.50 4.18
C TYR A 226 -7.95 -13.22 3.07
N ILE A 227 -7.17 -14.25 3.39
CA ILE A 227 -6.46 -15.08 2.39
C ILE A 227 -7.49 -15.78 1.49
N GLY A 228 -8.53 -16.37 2.07
CA GLY A 228 -9.60 -17.03 1.32
C GLY A 228 -10.31 -16.07 0.37
N TYR A 229 -10.66 -14.87 0.85
CA TYR A 229 -11.25 -13.80 0.05
C TYR A 229 -10.33 -13.35 -1.07
N THR A 230 -9.04 -13.12 -0.77
CA THR A 230 -8.05 -12.68 -1.75
C THR A 230 -7.85 -13.73 -2.83
N ALA A 231 -7.79 -15.02 -2.46
CA ALA A 231 -7.74 -16.12 -3.42
C ALA A 231 -9.01 -16.16 -4.30
N PHE A 232 -10.19 -16.07 -3.69
CA PHE A 232 -11.46 -15.99 -4.42
C PHE A 232 -11.46 -14.83 -5.42
N TYR A 233 -11.07 -13.62 -4.98
CA TYR A 233 -11.02 -12.44 -5.83
C TYR A 233 -10.02 -12.60 -6.98
N PHE A 234 -8.82 -13.11 -6.68
CA PHE A 234 -7.78 -13.35 -7.68
C PHE A 234 -8.21 -14.38 -8.75
N PHE A 235 -8.75 -15.53 -8.33
CA PHE A 235 -9.11 -16.59 -9.28
C PHE A 235 -10.40 -16.30 -10.03
N ILE A 236 -11.42 -15.75 -9.38
CA ILE A 236 -12.76 -15.61 -9.95
C ILE A 236 -12.98 -14.21 -10.51
N VAL A 237 -12.82 -13.17 -9.70
CA VAL A 237 -13.15 -11.80 -10.10
C VAL A 237 -12.18 -11.30 -11.18
N MET A 238 -10.89 -11.59 -11.04
CA MET A 238 -9.89 -11.21 -12.05
C MET A 238 -10.08 -11.97 -13.38
N SER A 239 -10.48 -13.24 -13.31
CA SER A 239 -10.85 -14.04 -14.48
C SER A 239 -12.07 -13.49 -15.20
N CYS A 240 -13.12 -13.15 -14.45
CA CYS A 240 -14.32 -12.52 -14.99
C CYS A 240 -14.00 -11.17 -15.64
N TYR A 241 -13.17 -10.34 -14.98
CA TYR A 241 -12.72 -9.07 -15.53
C TYR A 241 -11.97 -9.26 -16.87
N ALA A 242 -11.01 -10.17 -16.94
CA ALA A 242 -10.26 -10.44 -18.17
C ALA A 242 -11.14 -11.02 -19.30
N TYR A 243 -12.17 -11.79 -18.94
CA TYR A 243 -13.15 -12.28 -19.89
C TYR A 243 -14.07 -11.17 -20.41
N ILE A 244 -14.54 -10.26 -19.57
CA ILE A 244 -15.37 -9.12 -19.98
C ILE A 244 -14.56 -8.16 -20.86
N ALA A 245 -13.28 -7.93 -20.53
CA ALA A 245 -12.44 -6.97 -21.24
C ALA A 245 -11.94 -7.47 -22.61
N GLY A 246 -11.72 -8.79 -22.78
CA GLY A 246 -11.08 -9.35 -23.98
C GLY A 246 -11.58 -10.72 -24.43
N GLY A 247 -12.73 -11.15 -23.92
CA GLY A 247 -13.32 -12.47 -24.19
C GLY A 247 -12.42 -13.64 -23.78
N ARG A 248 -12.53 -14.76 -24.51
CA ARG A 248 -11.68 -15.95 -24.30
C ARG A 248 -10.18 -15.67 -24.49
N LEU A 249 -9.83 -14.70 -25.33
CA LEU A 249 -8.45 -14.33 -25.63
C LEU A 249 -7.83 -13.55 -24.47
N GLY A 250 -8.59 -12.64 -23.85
CA GLY A 250 -8.21 -11.92 -22.64
C GLY A 250 -7.98 -12.85 -21.45
N PHE A 251 -8.91 -13.78 -21.20
CA PHE A 251 -8.77 -14.79 -20.14
C PHE A 251 -7.49 -15.63 -20.30
N ARG A 252 -7.23 -16.15 -21.51
CA ARG A 252 -6.01 -16.96 -21.78
C ARG A 252 -4.74 -16.14 -21.58
N LYS A 253 -4.69 -14.91 -22.09
CA LYS A 253 -3.52 -14.04 -21.94
C LYS A 253 -3.25 -13.64 -20.49
N LEU A 254 -4.28 -13.43 -19.68
CA LEU A 254 -4.13 -13.17 -18.25
C LEU A 254 -3.43 -14.35 -17.58
N TRP A 255 -4.02 -15.54 -17.64
CA TRP A 255 -3.51 -16.72 -16.93
C TRP A 255 -2.15 -17.20 -17.43
N GLN A 256 -1.81 -16.95 -18.70
CA GLN A 256 -0.49 -17.26 -19.23
C GLN A 256 0.63 -16.35 -18.67
N ASN A 257 0.32 -15.08 -18.36
CA ASN A 257 1.34 -14.09 -18.02
C ASN A 257 1.28 -13.60 -16.56
N ILE A 258 0.18 -13.84 -15.85
CA ILE A 258 -0.04 -13.26 -14.52
C ILE A 258 0.77 -13.92 -13.41
N SER A 259 1.17 -15.19 -13.57
CA SER A 259 1.81 -15.96 -12.51
C SER A 259 3.13 -15.35 -12.05
N ILE A 260 3.97 -14.88 -12.97
CA ILE A 260 5.28 -14.29 -12.64
C ILE A 260 5.09 -12.97 -11.87
N PRO A 261 4.34 -11.96 -12.37
CA PRO A 261 4.07 -10.73 -11.64
C PRO A 261 3.37 -10.95 -10.29
N ALA A 262 2.38 -11.85 -10.24
CA ALA A 262 1.61 -12.11 -9.02
C ALA A 262 2.48 -12.69 -7.90
N ILE A 263 3.37 -13.63 -8.21
CA ILE A 263 4.30 -14.21 -7.23
C ILE A 263 5.33 -13.18 -6.76
N THR A 264 5.76 -12.25 -7.62
CA THR A 264 6.67 -11.16 -7.20
C THR A 264 6.00 -10.04 -6.41
N ALA A 265 4.68 -9.94 -6.45
CA ALA A 265 3.93 -8.88 -5.77
C ALA A 265 3.52 -9.23 -4.32
N VAL A 266 3.60 -10.51 -3.95
CA VAL A 266 3.33 -11.05 -2.60
C VAL A 266 4.62 -11.12 -1.80
#